data_AF-A0A3A4V0P7-F1
#
_entry.id   AF-A0A3A4V0P7-F1
#
_cell.length_a   1.000
_cell.length_b   1.000
_cell.length_c   1.000
_cell.angle_alpha   90.00
_cell.angle_beta   90.00
_cell.angle_gamma   90.00
#
_symmetry.space_group_name_H-M   'P 1'
#
loop_
_entity.id
_entity.type
_entity.pdbx_description
1 polymer ?
#
loop_
_entity_poly.entity_id
_entity_poly.type
_entity_poly.pdbx_seq_one_letter_code
_entity_poly.pdbx_strand_id
1 'polypeptide(L)' 'MQIHYTEHAQKRMKQRAITLPEVEHVLMHPTFVLKHTDGRNESGGTINNRKIRVIFTLQEKHIKVITVI' A
#
# COMPACT_ATOMS: atom_id res chain seq x y z
N MET A 1 8.03 5.16 -11.19
CA MET A 1 6.93 5.50 -10.28
C MET A 1 7.53 5.69 -8.89
N GLN A 2 7.45 6.88 -8.31
CA GLN A 2 8.06 7.15 -7.00
C GLN A 2 7.04 6.83 -5.90
N ILE A 3 7.45 6.06 -4.88
CA ILE A 3 6.57 5.69 -3.76
C ILE A 3 7.04 6.43 -2.51
N HIS A 4 6.13 7.22 -1.92
CA HIS A 4 6.37 7.95 -0.68
C HIS A 4 5.56 7.32 0.44
N TYR A 5 6.22 6.92 1.51
CA TYR A 5 5.58 6.34 2.69
C TYR A 5 5.39 7.42 3.74
N THR A 6 4.17 7.60 4.22
CA THR A 6 3.91 8.47 5.37
C THR A 6 4.49 7.86 6.65
N GLU A 7 4.76 8.68 7.66
CA GLU A 7 5.20 8.20 8.98
C GLU A 7 4.21 7.18 9.58
N HIS A 8 2.91 7.41 9.37
CA HIS A 8 1.86 6.49 9.78
C HIS A 8 2.02 5.12 9.09
N ALA A 9 2.20 5.10 7.76
CA ALA A 9 2.44 3.87 7.02
C ALA A 9 3.70 3.14 7.52
N GLN A 10 4.81 3.85 7.69
CA GLN A 10 6.08 3.27 8.18
C GLN A 10 5.92 2.65 9.57
N LYS A 11 5.20 3.32 10.48
CA LYS A 11 4.91 2.77 11.81
C LYS A 11 4.08 1.49 11.72
N ARG A 12 3.07 1.44 10.85
CA ARG A 12 2.22 0.25 10.65
C ARG A 12 3.00 -0.90 10.02
N MET A 13 3.84 -0.61 9.04
CA MET A 13 4.75 -1.58 8.43
C MET A 13 5.66 -2.21 9.47
N LYS A 14 6.29 -1.41 10.34
CA LYS A 14 7.13 -1.91 11.44
C LYS A 14 6.32 -2.78 12.43
N GLN A 15 5.14 -2.34 12.85
CA GLN A 15 4.27 -3.08 13.78
C GLN A 15 3.82 -4.42 13.22
N ARG A 16 3.62 -4.52 11.90
CA ARG A 16 3.10 -5.71 11.22
C ARG A 16 4.20 -6.53 10.56
N ALA A 17 5.47 -6.17 10.71
CA ALA A 17 6.59 -6.78 10.00
C ALA A 17 6.28 -6.89 8.48
N ILE A 18 5.87 -5.77 7.89
CA ILE A 18 5.67 -5.62 6.44
C ILE A 18 6.83 -4.80 5.89
N THR A 19 7.47 -5.34 4.86
CA THR A 19 8.66 -4.78 4.22
C THR A 19 8.30 -3.88 3.03
N LEU A 20 9.25 -3.05 2.60
CA LEU A 20 9.06 -2.20 1.41
C LEU A 20 8.78 -3.05 0.15
N PRO A 21 9.54 -4.14 -0.14
CA PRO A 21 9.27 -4.97 -1.31
C PRO A 21 7.89 -5.63 -1.30
N GLU A 22 7.36 -5.97 -0.11
CA GLU A 22 6.00 -6.51 0.01
C GLU A 22 4.94 -5.48 -0.39
N VAL A 23 5.09 -4.22 0.06
CA VAL A 23 4.18 -3.14 -0.34
C VAL A 23 4.28 -2.86 -1.83
N GLU A 24 5.50 -2.82 -2.38
CA GLU A 24 5.74 -2.64 -3.81
C GLU A 24 5.11 -3.76 -4.64
N HIS A 25 5.26 -5.01 -4.19
CA HIS A 25 4.65 -6.15 -4.85
C HIS A 25 3.12 -6.04 -4.87
N VAL A 26 2.48 -5.67 -3.75
CA VAL A 26 1.02 -5.46 -3.70
C VAL A 26 0.58 -4.31 -4.59
N LEU A 27 1.37 -3.24 -4.72
CA LEU A 27 1.04 -2.11 -5.60
C LEU A 27 1.19 -2.46 -7.10
N MET A 28 2.17 -3.28 -7.47
CA MET A 28 2.44 -3.67 -8.86
C MET A 28 1.60 -4.86 -9.33
N HIS A 29 1.31 -5.80 -8.44
CA HIS A 29 0.57 -7.03 -8.70
C HIS A 29 -0.64 -7.17 -7.75
N PRO A 30 -1.60 -6.23 -7.80
CA PRO A 30 -2.78 -6.29 -6.96
C PRO A 30 -3.62 -7.53 -7.30
N THR A 31 -4.08 -8.24 -6.27
CA THR A 31 -5.18 -9.20 -6.44
C THR A 31 -6.49 -8.45 -6.64
N PHE A 32 -6.64 -7.28 -6.01
CA PHE A 32 -7.75 -6.38 -6.24
C PHE A 32 -7.33 -4.92 -6.03
N VAL A 33 -8.08 -4.01 -6.66
CA VAL A 33 -7.96 -2.56 -6.45
C VAL A 33 -9.35 -1.99 -6.19
N LEU A 34 -9.51 -1.26 -5.10
CA LEU A 34 -10.73 -0.52 -4.76
C LEU A 34 -10.45 0.99 -4.82
N LYS A 35 -11.35 1.72 -5.47
CA LYS A 35 -11.33 3.19 -5.50
C LYS A 35 -12.35 3.70 -4.48
N HIS A 36 -11.89 4.52 -3.54
CA HIS A 36 -12.74 5.17 -2.55
C HIS A 36 -13.19 6.54 -3.05
N THR A 37 -14.35 7.00 -2.59
CA THR A 37 -14.94 8.30 -2.98
C THR A 37 -14.19 9.51 -2.43
N ASP A 38 -13.32 9.31 -1.42
CA ASP A 38 -12.47 10.33 -0.81
C ASP A 38 -11.14 10.56 -1.55
N GLY A 39 -10.99 9.97 -2.75
CA GLY A 39 -9.77 10.06 -3.55
C GLY A 39 -8.67 9.09 -3.14
N ARG A 40 -8.92 8.20 -2.16
CA ARG A 40 -7.99 7.13 -1.81
C ARG A 40 -8.22 5.90 -2.67
N ASN A 41 -7.16 5.15 -2.84
CA ASN A 41 -7.16 3.85 -3.49
C ASN A 41 -6.67 2.82 -2.49
N GLU A 42 -7.15 1.60 -2.66
CA GLU A 42 -6.74 0.48 -1.86
C GLU A 42 -6.34 -0.66 -2.79
N SER A 43 -5.11 -1.14 -2.62
CA SER A 43 -4.63 -2.35 -3.28
C SER A 43 -4.55 -3.47 -2.25
N GLY A 44 -5.05 -4.66 -2.59
CA GLY A 44 -4.91 -5.84 -1.76
C GLY A 44 -4.21 -6.97 -2.48
N GLY A 45 -3.39 -7.71 -1.72
CA GLY A 45 -2.69 -8.89 -2.20
C GLY A 45 -2.45 -9.91 -1.10
N THR A 46 -1.97 -11.09 -1.48
CA THR A 46 -1.54 -12.13 -0.53
C THR A 46 -0.06 -12.40 -0.74
N ILE A 47 0.75 -12.22 0.29
CA ILE A 47 2.18 -12.53 0.29
C ILE A 47 2.47 -13.49 1.43
N ASN A 48 3.17 -14.60 1.17
CA ASN A 48 3.52 -15.61 2.18
C ASN A 48 2.31 -16.07 3.02
N ASN A 49 1.17 -16.29 2.36
CA ASN A 49 -0.11 -16.65 2.99
C ASN A 49 -0.71 -15.59 3.94
N ARG A 50 -0.19 -14.35 3.89
CA ARG A 50 -0.68 -13.19 4.66
C ARG A 50 -1.38 -12.21 3.72
N LYS A 51 -2.58 -11.79 4.09
CA LYS A 51 -3.30 -10.74 3.36
C LYS A 51 -2.70 -9.39 3.73
N ILE A 52 -2.30 -8.62 2.73
CA ILE A 52 -1.77 -7.26 2.87
C ILE A 52 -2.67 -6.32 2.07
N ARG A 53 -3.10 -5.22 2.69
CA ARG A 53 -3.85 -4.14 2.06
C ARG A 53 -3.07 -2.84 2.20
N VAL A 54 -2.87 -2.16 1.09
CA VAL A 54 -2.14 -0.89 0.99
C VAL A 54 -3.13 0.19 0.61
N ILE A 55 -3.30 1.18 1.49
CA ILE A 55 -4.14 2.36 1.21
C ILE A 55 -3.22 3.49 0.78
N PHE A 56 -3.49 4.05 -0.39
CA PHE A 56 -2.64 5.06 -1.01
C PHE A 56 -3.44 6.10 -1.79
N THR A 57 -2.83 7.24 -2.06
CA THR A 57 -3.34 8.21 -3.04
C THR A 57 -2.42 8.23 -4.24
N LEU A 58 -3.02 8.22 -5.44
CA LEU A 58 -2.30 8.39 -6.69
C LEU A 58 -2.26 9.88 -7.03
N GLN A 59 -1.05 10.43 -7.14
CA GLN A 59 -0.81 11.75 -7.72
C GLN A 59 -0.02 11.55 -9.01
N GLU A 60 -0.09 12.49 -9.96
CA GLU A 60 0.32 12.35 -11.37
C GLU A 60 1.51 11.40 -11.66
N LYS A 61 2.58 11.46 -10.85
CA LYS A 61 3.78 10.61 -11.02
C LYS A 61 4.22 9.85 -9.76
N HIS A 62 3.47 9.95 -8.67
CA HIS A 62 3.87 9.34 -7.40
C HIS A 62 2.71 8.71 -6.64
N ILE A 63 3.02 7.63 -5.93
CA ILE A 63 2.11 6.97 -5.01
C ILE A 63 2.47 7.40 -3.60
N LYS A 64 1.50 7.98 -2.87
CA LYS A 64 1.66 8.27 -1.45
C LYS A 64 0.94 7.22 -0.63
N VAL A 65 1.68 6.37 0.05
CA VAL A 65 1.15 5.31 0.91
C VAL A 65 0.74 5.90 2.26
N ILE A 66 -0.56 5.85 2.53
CA ILE A 66 -1.16 6.40 3.75
C ILE A 66 -1.08 5.39 4.88
N THR A 67 -1.45 4.13 4.65
CA THR A 67 -1.39 3.08 5.66
C THR A 67 -1.29 1.70 5.02
N VAL A 68 -0.87 0.74 5.84
CA VAL A 68 -0.79 -0.68 5.46
C VAL A 68 -1.48 -1.50 6.54
N ILE A 69 -2.30 -2.46 6.12
CA ILE A 69 -3.10 -3.35 6.95
C ILE A 69 -2.73 -4.78 6.61
#